data_AF-A0A6M6JBX4-F1
#
_entry.id   AF-A0A6M6JBX4-F1
#
_cell.length_a   1.000
_cell.length_b   1.000
_cell.length_c   1.000
_cell.angle_alpha   90.00
_cell.angle_beta   90.00
_cell.angle_gamma   90.00
#
_symmetry.space_group_name_H-M   'P 1'
#
loop_
_entity.id
_entity.type
_entity.pdbx_description
1 polymer ?
#
loop_
_entity_poly.entity_id
_entity_poly.type
_entity_poly.pdbx_seq_one_letter_code
_entity_poly.pdbx_strand_id
1 'polypeptide(L)'
;MPGAPVTFTVTSGSAAFGTSATASATTGPTGAAVSPDLTAGATAGPVVVTATSGTLTTTYALTVTPAPVVGPARADVSVALAAPATVRQGGTFTATLTVRNAGPATATSVASGITVPKGLRITAGGGGAVARDGRAVGFLAPSVASGATVTHTVTVTVDRGVRGTQTPAAAGSPLRVVDPNLRNDVATARTTAG
;
A
#
# COMPACT_ATOMS: atom_id res chain seq x y z
N MET A 1 -30.42 7.66 -44.85
CA MET A 1 -31.32 6.89 -45.74
C MET A 1 -31.04 5.42 -45.50
N PRO A 2 -32.03 4.52 -45.37
CA PRO A 2 -31.77 3.10 -45.16
C PRO A 2 -30.87 2.50 -46.25
N GLY A 3 -30.01 1.55 -45.88
CA GLY A 3 -29.08 0.88 -46.79
C GLY A 3 -27.88 1.72 -47.26
N ALA A 4 -27.69 2.95 -46.79
CA ALA A 4 -26.53 3.75 -47.15
C ALA A 4 -25.24 3.14 -46.56
N PRO A 5 -24.15 3.02 -47.34
CA PRO A 5 -22.87 2.53 -46.84
C PRO A 5 -22.22 3.59 -45.94
N VAL A 6 -21.68 3.16 -44.81
CA VAL A 6 -20.94 3.97 -43.86
C VAL A 6 -19.56 3.35 -43.65
N THR A 7 -18.51 4.14 -43.88
CA THR A 7 -17.12 3.74 -43.60
C THR A 7 -16.64 4.42 -42.34
N PHE A 8 -16.23 3.62 -41.36
CA PHE A 8 -15.55 4.06 -40.14
C PHE A 8 -14.05 3.92 -40.34
N THR A 9 -13.30 4.98 -40.03
CA THR A 9 -11.84 5.02 -40.15
C THR A 9 -11.25 5.51 -38.85
N VAL A 10 -10.34 4.75 -38.26
CA VAL A 10 -9.46 5.24 -37.20
C VAL A 10 -8.45 6.18 -37.85
N THR A 11 -8.60 7.48 -37.62
CA THR A 11 -7.76 8.52 -38.22
C THR A 11 -6.58 8.89 -37.34
N SER A 12 -6.64 8.59 -36.04
CA SER A 12 -5.49 8.69 -35.12
C SER A 12 -5.65 7.78 -33.89
N GLY A 13 -4.53 7.49 -33.23
CA GLY A 13 -4.47 6.64 -32.03
C GLY A 13 -4.27 5.16 -32.37
N SER A 14 -4.24 4.31 -31.36
CA SER A 14 -3.82 2.91 -31.54
C SER A 14 -4.96 1.89 -31.65
N ALA A 15 -6.22 2.31 -31.77
CA ALA A 15 -7.34 1.37 -31.89
C ALA A 15 -7.49 0.82 -33.32
N ALA A 16 -8.16 -0.32 -33.46
CA ALA A 16 -8.41 -0.96 -34.76
C ALA A 16 -9.73 -1.73 -34.78
N PHE A 17 -10.34 -1.84 -35.96
CA PHE A 17 -11.45 -2.74 -36.23
C PHE A 17 -10.89 -4.10 -36.66
N GLY A 18 -10.75 -5.02 -35.69
CA GLY A 18 -9.97 -6.25 -35.87
C GLY A 18 -8.51 -5.91 -36.18
N THR A 19 -8.05 -6.23 -37.39
CA THR A 19 -6.69 -5.94 -37.86
C THR A 19 -6.60 -4.71 -38.78
N SER A 20 -7.72 -4.01 -39.01
CA SER A 20 -7.80 -2.87 -39.94
C SER A 20 -8.09 -1.56 -39.23
N ALA A 21 -7.57 -0.45 -39.77
CA ALA A 21 -7.99 0.90 -39.35
C ALA A 21 -9.38 1.27 -39.87
N THR A 22 -9.94 0.50 -40.82
CA THR A 22 -11.22 0.78 -41.45
C THR A 22 -12.21 -0.37 -41.28
N ALA A 23 -13.48 -0.01 -41.15
CA ALA A 23 -14.61 -0.93 -41.13
C ALA A 23 -15.81 -0.32 -41.85
N SER A 24 -16.68 -1.15 -42.39
CA SER A 24 -17.88 -0.71 -43.09
C SER A 24 -19.14 -1.29 -42.44
N ALA A 25 -20.21 -0.51 -42.45
CA ALA A 25 -21.56 -0.92 -42.10
C ALA A 25 -22.57 -0.28 -43.05
N THR A 26 -23.83 -0.69 -42.97
CA THR A 26 -24.94 -0.02 -43.65
C THR A 26 -25.91 0.56 -42.64
N THR A 27 -26.54 1.68 -42.97
CA THR A 27 -27.57 2.27 -42.13
C THR A 27 -28.84 1.41 -42.10
N GLY A 28 -29.44 1.22 -40.93
CA GLY A 28 -30.70 0.52 -40.76
C GLY A 28 -31.94 1.33 -41.19
N PRO A 29 -33.16 0.83 -40.88
CA PRO A 29 -34.43 1.47 -41.27
C PRO A 29 -34.61 2.90 -40.77
N THR A 30 -33.94 3.27 -39.67
CA THR A 30 -33.95 4.62 -39.08
C THR A 30 -32.83 5.52 -39.61
N GLY A 31 -31.99 5.02 -40.53
CA GLY A 31 -30.84 5.75 -41.06
C GLY A 31 -29.59 5.74 -40.17
N ALA A 32 -29.60 5.04 -39.03
CA ALA A 32 -28.44 4.88 -38.15
C ALA A 32 -27.56 3.69 -38.55
N ALA A 33 -26.24 3.80 -38.44
CA ALA A 33 -25.29 2.70 -38.62
C ALA A 33 -24.49 2.48 -37.33
N VAL A 34 -24.15 1.23 -37.04
CA VAL A 34 -23.31 0.84 -35.90
C VAL A 34 -21.99 0.30 -36.46
N SER A 35 -20.87 0.77 -35.93
CA SER A 35 -19.56 0.27 -36.34
C SER A 35 -19.37 -1.18 -35.88
N PRO A 36 -18.57 -1.98 -36.59
CA PRO A 36 -18.00 -3.20 -36.03
C PRO A 36 -17.17 -2.92 -34.76
N ASP A 37 -16.83 -3.99 -34.04
CA ASP A 37 -16.09 -3.89 -32.79
C ASP A 37 -14.75 -3.18 -32.98
N LEU A 38 -14.55 -2.13 -32.18
CA LEU A 38 -13.30 -1.37 -32.12
C LEU A 38 -12.49 -1.87 -30.92
N THR A 39 -11.30 -2.41 -31.20
CA THR A 39 -10.38 -2.91 -30.16
C THR A 39 -9.33 -1.85 -29.84
N ALA A 40 -9.09 -1.58 -28.56
CA ALA A 40 -8.02 -0.70 -28.12
C ALA A 40 -6.64 -1.32 -28.38
N GLY A 41 -5.67 -0.53 -28.87
CA GLY A 41 -4.29 -0.98 -29.02
C GLY A 41 -3.41 -0.77 -27.80
N ALA A 42 -2.13 -1.11 -27.93
CA ALA A 42 -1.16 -1.13 -26.83
C ALA A 42 -0.69 0.25 -26.34
N THR A 43 -0.96 1.33 -27.09
CA THR A 43 -0.47 2.67 -26.74
C THR A 43 -1.59 3.50 -26.13
N ALA A 44 -1.39 3.95 -24.90
CA ALA A 44 -2.32 4.88 -24.26
C ALA A 44 -2.35 6.22 -25.02
N GLY A 45 -3.53 6.82 -25.15
CA GLY A 45 -3.69 8.11 -25.80
C GLY A 45 -5.05 8.32 -26.48
N PRO A 46 -5.25 9.52 -27.06
CA PRO A 46 -6.48 9.83 -27.79
C PRO A 46 -6.62 8.97 -29.04
N VAL A 47 -7.85 8.53 -29.31
CA VAL A 47 -8.24 7.83 -30.54
C VAL A 47 -9.33 8.64 -31.23
N VAL A 48 -9.19 8.83 -32.53
CA VAL A 48 -10.19 9.53 -33.34
C VAL A 48 -10.72 8.58 -34.39
N VAL A 49 -12.04 8.45 -34.46
CA VAL A 49 -12.75 7.65 -35.46
C VAL A 49 -13.66 8.54 -36.27
N THR A 50 -13.47 8.54 -37.58
CA THR A 50 -14.32 9.29 -38.52
C THR A 50 -15.26 8.32 -39.24
N ALA A 51 -16.56 8.57 -39.15
CA ALA A 51 -17.58 7.86 -39.91
C ALA A 51 -18.03 8.69 -41.11
N THR A 52 -18.02 8.10 -42.31
CA THR A 52 -18.32 8.78 -43.57
C THR A 52 -19.41 8.02 -44.34
N SER A 53 -20.42 8.73 -44.82
CA SER A 53 -21.50 8.22 -45.68
C SER A 53 -21.75 9.22 -46.81
N GLY A 54 -21.24 8.94 -48.01
CA GLY A 54 -21.25 9.92 -49.09
C GLY A 54 -20.43 11.17 -48.70
N THR A 55 -21.07 12.34 -48.72
CA THR A 55 -20.44 13.62 -48.30
C THR A 55 -20.60 13.93 -46.82
N LEU A 56 -21.34 13.11 -46.07
CA LEU A 56 -21.58 13.33 -44.64
C LEU A 56 -20.48 12.67 -43.81
N THR A 57 -19.90 13.42 -42.88
CA THR A 57 -18.86 12.95 -41.97
C THR A 57 -19.19 13.31 -40.53
N THR A 58 -18.91 12.41 -39.60
CA THR A 58 -18.91 12.69 -38.16
C THR A 58 -17.69 12.07 -37.50
N THR A 59 -17.23 12.66 -36.39
CA THR A 59 -16.01 12.22 -35.70
C THR A 59 -16.31 11.90 -34.25
N TYR A 60 -15.75 10.79 -33.78
CA TYR A 60 -15.81 10.31 -32.41
C TYR A 60 -14.43 10.42 -31.79
N ALA A 61 -14.34 11.05 -30.62
CA ALA A 61 -13.14 11.09 -29.81
C ALA A 61 -13.25 10.06 -28.69
N LEU A 62 -12.29 9.15 -28.63
CA LEU A 62 -12.13 8.14 -27.60
C LEU A 62 -10.76 8.30 -26.96
N THR A 63 -10.50 7.58 -25.88
CA THR A 63 -9.18 7.54 -25.24
C THR A 63 -8.88 6.12 -24.83
N VAL A 64 -7.73 5.60 -25.27
CA VAL A 64 -7.15 4.38 -24.71
C VAL A 64 -6.48 4.77 -23.40
N THR A 65 -7.05 4.34 -22.29
CA THR A 65 -6.41 4.46 -20.99
C THR A 65 -5.39 3.33 -20.85
N PRO A 66 -4.18 3.61 -20.34
CA PRO A 66 -3.26 2.54 -20.01
C PRO A 66 -3.90 1.67 -18.94
N ALA A 67 -3.66 0.35 -19.00
CA ALA A 67 -3.97 -0.51 -17.88
C ALA A 67 -3.29 0.06 -16.62
N PRO A 68 -3.92 0.01 -15.44
CA PRO A 68 -3.27 0.42 -14.21
C PRO A 68 -1.91 -0.28 -14.10
N VAL A 69 -0.85 0.47 -13.87
CA VAL A 69 0.48 -0.10 -13.59
C VAL A 69 0.39 -0.74 -12.21
N VAL A 70 -0.05 -1.99 -12.14
CA VAL A 70 0.00 -2.78 -10.91
C VAL A 70 1.43 -3.29 -10.77
N GLY A 71 2.30 -2.50 -10.13
CA GLY A 71 3.52 -3.06 -9.56
C GLY A 71 3.15 -4.17 -8.55
N PRO A 72 4.06 -5.10 -8.21
CA PRO A 72 3.76 -6.08 -7.17
C PRO A 72 3.32 -5.33 -5.92
N ALA A 73 2.12 -5.62 -5.40
CA ALA A 73 1.63 -4.95 -4.20
C ALA A 73 2.65 -5.20 -3.07
N ARG A 74 3.10 -4.12 -2.42
CA ARG A 74 4.07 -4.17 -1.31
C ARG A 74 3.38 -3.82 -0.01
N ALA A 75 3.87 -4.38 1.08
CA ALA A 75 3.54 -3.87 2.41
C ALA A 75 4.34 -2.58 2.65
N ASP A 76 3.85 -1.75 3.56
CA ASP A 76 4.57 -0.60 4.13
C ASP A 76 4.28 -0.63 5.63
N VAL A 77 5.03 -1.49 6.31
CA VAL A 77 5.01 -1.62 7.75
C VAL A 77 5.68 -0.39 8.35
N SER A 78 5.21 0.00 9.53
CA SER A 78 5.77 1.11 10.27
C SER A 78 5.58 0.85 11.75
N VAL A 79 6.52 1.34 12.54
CA VAL A 79 6.57 1.13 13.97
C VAL A 79 6.53 2.45 14.70
N ALA A 80 5.77 2.49 15.79
CA ALA A 80 5.81 3.56 16.78
C ALA A 80 5.97 2.97 18.18
N LEU A 81 6.74 3.67 19.02
CA LEU A 81 6.95 3.30 20.41
C LEU A 81 6.59 4.49 21.31
N ALA A 82 5.73 4.26 22.29
CA ALA A 82 5.36 5.23 23.30
C ALA A 82 5.80 4.77 24.69
N ALA A 83 6.30 5.71 25.49
CA ALA A 83 6.61 5.54 26.90
C ALA A 83 6.34 6.88 27.61
N PRO A 84 6.03 6.87 28.92
CA PRO A 84 5.85 8.11 29.67
C PRO A 84 7.14 8.93 29.74
N ALA A 85 7.02 10.25 29.73
CA ALA A 85 8.16 11.17 29.70
C ALA A 85 9.08 11.05 30.92
N THR A 86 8.53 10.66 32.08
CA THR A 86 9.27 10.47 33.33
C THR A 86 8.80 9.21 34.05
N VAL A 87 9.68 8.63 34.87
CA VAL A 87 9.40 7.47 35.71
C VAL A 87 10.27 7.52 36.97
N ARG A 88 9.72 7.06 38.09
CA ARG A 88 10.48 6.95 39.34
C ARG A 88 11.50 5.83 39.26
N GLN A 89 12.68 6.04 39.83
CA GLN A 89 13.67 4.97 39.99
C GLN A 89 13.11 3.84 40.85
N GLY A 90 13.39 2.58 40.47
CA GLY A 90 12.77 1.42 41.11
C GLY A 90 11.29 1.22 40.77
N GLY A 91 10.68 2.15 40.02
CA GLY A 91 9.29 2.07 39.59
C GLY A 91 9.10 1.25 38.31
N THR A 92 7.86 1.20 37.84
CA THR A 92 7.49 0.56 36.58
C THR A 92 6.76 1.53 35.67
N PHE A 93 6.81 1.29 34.37
CA PHE A 93 6.04 2.00 33.37
C PHE A 93 5.59 1.05 32.25
N THR A 94 4.58 1.48 31.50
CA THR A 94 4.10 0.77 30.31
C THR A 94 4.72 1.37 29.06
N ALA A 95 5.35 0.51 28.25
CA ALA A 95 5.76 0.82 26.88
C ALA A 95 4.71 0.26 25.91
N THR A 96 4.28 1.07 24.95
CA THR A 96 3.29 0.68 23.94
C THR A 96 3.94 0.67 22.56
N LEU A 97 4.01 -0.51 21.96
CA LEU A 97 4.49 -0.74 20.60
C LEU A 97 3.29 -0.81 19.66
N THR A 98 3.30 0.02 18.61
CA THR A 98 2.29 0.02 17.56
C THR A 98 2.95 -0.36 16.24
N VAL A 99 2.36 -1.34 15.54
CA VAL A 99 2.80 -1.78 14.20
C VAL A 99 1.65 -1.54 13.23
N ARG A 100 1.88 -0.78 12.16
CA ARG A 100 0.85 -0.42 11.17
C ARG A 100 1.32 -0.76 9.77
N ASN A 101 0.42 -1.33 8.95
CA ASN A 101 0.68 -1.54 7.53
C ASN A 101 -0.09 -0.49 6.70
N ALA A 102 0.62 0.48 6.14
CA ALA A 102 0.09 1.52 5.24
C ALA A 102 0.09 1.08 3.77
N GLY A 103 0.73 -0.04 3.45
CA GLY A 103 0.93 -0.50 2.09
C GLY A 103 -0.29 -1.23 1.54
N PRO A 104 -0.46 -1.25 0.20
CA PRO A 104 -1.60 -1.89 -0.44
C PRO A 104 -1.62 -3.42 -0.30
N ALA A 105 -0.50 -4.06 0.03
CA ALA A 105 -0.46 -5.50 0.30
C ALA A 105 -0.52 -5.81 1.79
N THR A 106 -1.15 -6.93 2.14
CA THR A 106 -1.08 -7.52 3.48
C THR A 106 0.36 -7.93 3.82
N ALA A 107 0.88 -7.41 4.93
CA ALA A 107 2.14 -7.84 5.50
C ALA A 107 1.94 -9.23 6.15
N THR A 108 2.78 -10.21 5.81
CA THR A 108 2.68 -11.58 6.37
C THR A 108 3.92 -11.94 7.16
N SER A 109 3.73 -12.77 8.20
CA SER A 109 4.79 -13.16 9.14
C SER A 109 5.53 -11.94 9.69
N VAL A 110 4.80 -11.02 10.31
CA VAL A 110 5.38 -9.78 10.84
C VAL A 110 6.03 -10.07 12.19
N ALA A 111 7.33 -9.83 12.28
CA ALA A 111 8.08 -9.89 13.53
C ALA A 111 8.27 -8.46 14.05
N SER A 112 8.02 -8.23 15.34
CA SER A 112 8.25 -6.94 15.97
C SER A 112 8.78 -7.13 17.39
N GLY A 113 9.32 -6.07 17.99
CA GLY A 113 9.85 -6.16 19.33
C GLY A 113 10.30 -4.84 19.92
N ILE A 114 10.55 -4.88 21.23
CA ILE A 114 11.10 -3.76 22.00
C ILE A 114 12.42 -4.22 22.61
N THR A 115 13.41 -3.35 22.58
CA THR A 115 14.67 -3.47 23.33
C THR A 115 14.80 -2.30 24.30
N VAL A 116 15.33 -2.58 25.48
CA VAL A 116 15.52 -1.57 26.53
C VAL A 116 17.01 -1.46 26.91
N PRO A 117 17.52 -0.24 27.20
CA PRO A 117 18.90 -0.05 27.61
C PRO A 117 19.19 -0.67 28.98
N LYS A 118 20.48 -0.72 29.35
CA LYS A 118 20.89 -1.12 30.70
C LYS A 118 20.25 -0.20 31.74
N GLY A 119 19.72 -0.77 32.81
CA GLY A 119 18.99 -0.04 33.85
C GLY A 119 17.47 -0.12 33.70
N LEU A 120 16.99 -0.64 32.57
CA LEU A 120 15.60 -1.03 32.38
C LEU A 120 15.48 -2.55 32.24
N ARG A 121 14.34 -3.11 32.66
CA ARG A 121 14.03 -4.53 32.53
C ARG A 121 12.56 -4.74 32.19
N ILE A 122 12.29 -5.49 31.14
CA ILE A 122 10.95 -5.94 30.79
C ILE A 122 10.54 -7.04 31.77
N THR A 123 9.45 -6.80 32.50
CA THR A 123 8.93 -7.71 33.53
C THR A 123 7.60 -8.35 33.13
N ALA A 124 6.86 -7.75 32.20
CA ALA A 124 5.71 -8.38 31.55
C ALA A 124 5.70 -8.09 30.04
N GLY A 125 5.73 -9.13 29.22
CA GLY A 125 5.87 -9.02 27.76
C GLY A 125 4.57 -8.77 27.00
N GLY A 126 3.40 -8.72 27.65
CA GLY A 126 2.12 -8.44 26.96
C GLY A 126 1.76 -9.43 25.85
N GLY A 127 2.04 -10.72 26.06
CA GLY A 127 1.86 -11.77 25.04
C GLY A 127 3.09 -12.01 24.16
N GLY A 128 4.15 -11.23 24.31
CA GLY A 128 5.43 -11.44 23.64
C GLY A 128 6.39 -12.34 24.42
N ALA A 129 7.37 -12.90 23.71
CA ALA A 129 8.45 -13.69 24.28
C ALA A 129 9.54 -12.77 24.84
N VAL A 130 9.70 -12.75 26.16
CA VAL A 130 10.72 -11.93 26.84
C VAL A 130 12.06 -12.68 26.85
N ALA A 131 13.14 -11.99 26.48
CA ALA A 131 14.49 -12.52 26.54
C ALA A 131 14.92 -12.84 27.98
N ARG A 132 15.83 -13.82 28.15
CA ARG A 132 16.26 -14.28 29.48
C ARG A 132 16.88 -13.17 30.33
N ASP A 133 17.56 -12.22 29.71
CA ASP A 133 18.16 -11.07 30.38
C ASP A 133 17.13 -9.97 30.73
N GLY A 134 15.88 -10.12 30.25
CA GLY A 134 14.79 -9.16 30.41
C GLY A 134 14.98 -7.87 29.62
N ARG A 135 15.89 -7.81 28.63
CA ARG A 135 16.18 -6.57 27.89
C ARG A 135 15.52 -6.47 26.53
N ALA A 136 14.87 -7.54 26.10
CA ALA A 136 14.11 -7.56 24.86
C ALA A 136 12.81 -8.34 25.01
N VAL A 137 11.82 -7.99 24.20
CA VAL A 137 10.60 -8.78 24.00
C VAL A 137 10.29 -8.81 22.51
N GLY A 138 9.93 -9.99 22.00
CA GLY A 138 9.54 -10.19 20.60
C GLY A 138 8.09 -10.64 20.47
N PHE A 139 7.46 -10.22 19.37
CA PHE A 139 6.11 -10.56 18.97
C PHE A 139 6.10 -11.11 17.55
N LEU A 140 5.17 -12.03 17.29
CA LEU A 140 4.92 -12.57 15.96
C LEU A 140 3.44 -12.42 15.64
N ALA A 141 3.15 -11.73 14.54
CA ALA A 141 1.80 -11.64 13.97
C ALA A 141 1.76 -12.44 12.66
N PRO A 142 0.79 -13.36 12.47
CA PRO A 142 0.65 -14.10 11.21
C PRO A 142 0.48 -13.18 10.00
N SER A 143 -0.27 -12.09 10.17
CA SER A 143 -0.41 -11.03 9.17
C SER A 143 -0.89 -9.71 9.77
N VAL A 144 -0.66 -8.62 9.03
CA VAL A 144 -1.25 -7.29 9.26
C VAL A 144 -1.83 -6.82 7.93
N ALA A 145 -3.15 -6.80 7.83
CA ALA A 145 -3.85 -6.39 6.62
C ALA A 145 -3.52 -4.96 6.20
N SER A 146 -3.72 -4.62 4.92
CA SER A 146 -3.59 -3.24 4.43
C SER A 146 -4.48 -2.29 5.26
N GLY A 147 -3.89 -1.20 5.76
CA GLY A 147 -4.54 -0.22 6.62
C GLY A 147 -4.70 -0.64 8.09
N ALA A 148 -4.40 -1.89 8.45
CA ALA A 148 -4.58 -2.40 9.80
C ALA A 148 -3.43 -1.99 10.74
N THR A 149 -3.72 -2.05 12.04
CA THR A 149 -2.79 -1.74 13.12
C THR A 149 -2.86 -2.82 14.21
N VAL A 150 -1.70 -3.21 14.72
CA VAL A 150 -1.55 -4.13 15.87
C VAL A 150 -0.79 -3.40 16.97
N THR A 151 -1.24 -3.57 18.22
CA THR A 151 -0.64 -2.89 19.38
C THR A 151 -0.25 -3.91 20.45
N HIS A 152 0.93 -3.73 21.03
CA HIS A 152 1.46 -4.51 22.15
C HIS A 152 1.79 -3.61 23.33
N THR A 153 1.43 -4.03 24.54
CA THR A 153 1.69 -3.30 25.78
C THR A 153 2.64 -4.10 26.67
N VAL A 154 3.76 -3.48 27.05
CA VAL A 154 4.85 -4.14 27.76
C VAL A 154 5.13 -3.40 29.06
N THR A 155 5.24 -4.12 30.17
CA THR A 155 5.63 -3.53 31.45
C THR A 155 7.15 -3.55 31.60
N VAL A 156 7.72 -2.38 31.87
CA VAL A 156 9.15 -2.16 32.05
C VAL A 156 9.41 -1.63 33.47
N THR A 157 10.35 -2.25 34.17
CA THR A 157 10.85 -1.84 35.48
C THR A 157 12.14 -1.06 35.32
N VAL A 158 12.30 -0.01 36.11
CA VAL A 158 13.52 0.79 36.21
C VAL A 158 14.34 0.30 37.40
N ASP A 159 15.61 -0.02 37.21
CA ASP A 159 16.47 -0.46 38.31
C ASP A 159 16.64 0.66 39.36
N ARG A 160 16.82 0.27 40.62
CA ARG A 160 17.05 1.21 41.73
C ARG A 160 18.42 1.89 41.51
N GLY A 161 18.44 3.21 41.34
CA GLY A 161 19.67 4.00 41.12
C GLY A 161 19.89 4.49 39.70
N VAL A 162 19.06 4.08 38.74
CA VAL A 162 19.11 4.60 37.36
C VAL A 162 18.58 6.03 37.33
N ARG A 163 19.34 6.95 36.76
CA ARG A 163 18.99 8.37 36.63
C ARG A 163 19.15 8.84 35.19
N GLY A 164 18.43 9.90 34.84
CA GLY A 164 18.55 10.55 33.54
C GLY A 164 17.79 9.83 32.43
N THR A 165 18.04 10.26 31.19
CA THR A 165 17.28 9.82 30.02
C THR A 165 17.60 8.37 29.65
N GLN A 166 16.55 7.57 29.51
CA GLN A 166 16.54 6.22 28.98
C GLN A 166 15.84 6.23 27.63
N THR A 167 16.38 5.47 26.66
CA THR A 167 15.87 5.43 25.29
C THR A 167 15.60 4.00 24.86
N PRO A 168 14.43 3.43 25.22
CA PRO A 168 13.99 2.16 24.64
C PRO A 168 13.75 2.32 23.13
N ALA A 169 13.99 1.24 22.40
CA ALA A 169 13.84 1.17 20.96
C ALA A 169 12.91 0.03 20.56
N ALA A 170 12.24 0.18 19.43
CA ALA A 170 11.42 -0.86 18.83
C ALA A 170 11.76 -1.03 17.35
N ALA A 171 11.53 -2.23 16.85
CA ALA A 171 11.67 -2.56 15.45
C ALA A 171 10.54 -3.50 15.02
N GLY A 172 10.19 -3.48 13.74
CA GLY A 172 9.21 -4.37 13.15
C GLY A 172 9.51 -4.58 11.67
N SER A 173 9.31 -5.79 11.17
CA SER A 173 9.52 -6.09 9.75
C SER A 173 8.63 -7.25 9.33
N PRO A 174 8.04 -7.20 8.12
CA PRO A 174 7.49 -8.39 7.47
C PRO A 174 8.63 -9.34 7.07
N LEU A 175 8.48 -10.64 7.29
CA LEU A 175 9.51 -11.63 6.93
C LEU A 175 9.38 -12.15 5.49
N ARG A 176 8.22 -11.96 4.85
CA ARG A 176 7.89 -12.57 3.55
C ARG A 176 7.42 -11.60 2.48
N VAL A 177 7.21 -10.34 2.82
CA VAL A 177 6.77 -9.28 1.89
C VAL A 177 7.79 -8.16 1.96
N VAL A 178 8.28 -7.69 0.82
CA VAL A 178 9.26 -6.59 0.80
C VAL A 178 8.61 -5.30 1.25
N ASP A 179 9.22 -4.69 2.27
CA ASP A 179 8.98 -3.32 2.68
C ASP A 179 9.99 -2.37 2.00
N PRO A 180 9.55 -1.41 1.17
CA PRO A 180 10.47 -0.47 0.52
C PRO A 180 11.01 0.62 1.46
N ASN A 181 10.41 0.84 2.64
CA ASN A 181 10.72 1.97 3.52
C ASN A 181 11.24 1.55 4.89
N LEU A 182 12.37 0.84 4.94
CA LEU A 182 12.98 0.35 6.19
C LEU A 182 13.29 1.41 7.28
N ARG A 183 13.15 2.72 6.98
CA ARG A 183 13.36 3.80 7.94
C ARG A 183 12.18 4.00 8.91
N ASN A 184 10.96 3.64 8.52
CA ASN A 184 9.77 3.76 9.39
C ASN A 184 9.53 2.47 10.22
N ASP A 185 10.31 1.43 9.99
CA ASP A 185 10.28 0.13 10.69
C ASP A 185 10.97 0.14 12.05
N VAL A 186 11.56 1.29 12.44
CA VAL A 186 12.23 1.47 13.72
C VAL A 186 11.70 2.72 14.43
N ALA A 187 11.58 2.64 15.75
CA ALA A 187 11.17 3.76 16.58
C ALA A 187 11.93 3.77 17.91
N THR A 188 12.02 4.95 18.52
CA THR A 188 12.56 5.12 19.87
C THR A 188 11.61 5.95 20.70
N ALA A 189 11.50 5.66 21.98
CA ALA A 189 10.86 6.54 22.96
C ALA A 189 11.90 7.09 23.93
N ARG A 190 11.57 8.17 24.63
CA ARG A 190 12.42 8.72 25.69
C ARG A 190 11.63 8.77 26.99
N THR A 191 12.26 8.31 28.06
CA THR A 191 11.75 8.43 29.42
C THR A 191 12.89 8.85 30.35
N THR A 192 12.62 9.74 31.30
CA THR A 192 13.64 10.21 32.25
C THR A 192 13.42 9.56 33.61
N ALA A 193 14.41 8.82 34.08
CA ALA A 193 14.42 8.23 35.41
C ALA A 193 14.85 9.28 36.45
N GLY A 194 13.99 9.52 37.45
CA GLY A 194 14.13 10.58 38.46
C GLY A 194 13.83 10.10 39.86
#